data_AF-A0A968NRX9-F1
#
_entry.id   AF-A0A968NRX9-F1
#
_cell.length_a   1.000
_cell.length_b   1.000
_cell.length_c   1.000
_cell.angle_alpha   90.00
_cell.angle_beta   90.00
_cell.angle_gamma   90.00
#
_symmetry.space_group_name_H-M   'P 1'
#
loop_
_entity.id
_entity.type
_entity.pdbx_description
1 polymer ?
#
loop_
_entity_poly.entity_id
_entity_poly.type
_entity_poly.pdbx_seq_one_letter_code
_entity_poly.pdbx_strand_id
1 'polypeptide(L)'
;MAVAGAAIEQMADLHALRFNLLIKLWEEQDLLAEDTVPVVNVEVLEAWIRQSMSVDLDALVEQPQAKRQRKVSSPTNSIVAIVETEAILQMVNAIESHHQQMIQDLAGEEDPARWARAIADWMADHKPNQQVELGELLRELQMPLVELWFGALLGEFELEQQGEFYEAEVLLRC
;
A
#
# COMPACT_ATOMS: atom_id res chain seq x y z
N MET A 1 -43.17 17.89 -2.36
CA MET A 1 -42.23 16.75 -2.26
C MET A 1 -42.05 15.96 -3.56
N ALA A 2 -42.98 16.01 -4.53
CA ALA A 2 -42.85 15.28 -5.80
C ALA A 2 -41.67 15.70 -6.69
N VAL A 3 -41.32 17.00 -6.72
CA VAL A 3 -40.24 17.54 -7.57
C VAL A 3 -38.85 17.05 -7.13
N ALA A 4 -38.61 16.96 -5.83
CA ALA A 4 -37.34 16.44 -5.30
C ALA A 4 -37.18 14.94 -5.57
N GLY A 5 -38.27 14.16 -5.48
CA GLY A 5 -38.27 12.74 -5.84
C GLY A 5 -37.94 12.52 -7.32
N ALA A 6 -38.57 13.29 -8.21
CA ALA A 6 -38.30 13.20 -9.65
C ALA A 6 -36.85 13.60 -10.01
N ALA A 7 -36.27 14.57 -9.31
CA ALA A 7 -34.87 14.95 -9.52
C ALA A 7 -33.90 13.83 -9.08
N ILE A 8 -34.18 13.15 -7.96
CA ILE A 8 -33.37 12.02 -7.49
C ILE A 8 -33.47 10.83 -8.44
N GLU A 9 -34.67 10.54 -8.97
CA GLU A 9 -34.89 9.49 -9.98
C GLU A 9 -34.06 9.76 -11.25
N GLN A 10 -34.10 11.00 -11.77
CA GLN A 10 -33.30 11.38 -12.94
C GLN A 10 -31.78 11.27 -12.69
N MET A 11 -31.32 11.61 -11.49
CA MET A 11 -29.91 11.43 -11.11
C MET A 11 -29.54 9.95 -11.04
N ALA A 12 -30.39 9.10 -10.45
CA ALA A 12 -30.17 7.66 -10.40
C ALA A 12 -30.09 7.06 -11.80
N ASP A 13 -30.99 7.44 -12.70
CA ASP A 13 -30.98 6.99 -14.10
C ASP A 13 -29.71 7.43 -14.84
N LEU A 14 -29.27 8.68 -14.65
CA LEU A 14 -28.04 9.19 -15.24
C LEU A 14 -26.82 8.42 -14.74
N HIS A 15 -26.76 8.15 -13.43
CA HIS A 15 -25.68 7.36 -12.83
C HIS A 15 -25.68 5.92 -13.34
N ALA A 16 -26.85 5.29 -13.47
CA ALA A 16 -26.98 3.96 -14.05
C ALA A 16 -26.51 3.92 -15.51
N LEU A 17 -26.89 4.91 -16.32
CA LEU A 17 -26.44 5.02 -17.71
C LEU A 17 -24.92 5.18 -17.79
N ARG A 18 -24.35 6.07 -16.96
CA ARG A 18 -22.91 6.31 -16.91
C ARG A 18 -22.14 5.07 -16.48
N PHE A 19 -22.63 4.35 -15.47
CA PHE A 19 -22.04 3.10 -15.01
C PHE A 19 -22.01 2.04 -16.12
N ASN A 20 -23.13 1.85 -16.83
CA ASN A 20 -23.21 0.90 -17.94
C ASN A 20 -22.25 1.25 -19.08
N LEU A 21 -22.06 2.55 -19.38
CA LEU A 21 -21.08 2.98 -20.38
C LEU A 21 -19.64 2.73 -19.94
N LEU A 22 -19.32 3.02 -18.68
CA LEU A 22 -17.97 2.81 -18.14
C LEU A 22 -17.60 1.33 -18.10
N ILE A 23 -18.52 0.45 -17.72
CA ILE A 23 -18.30 -0.99 -17.75
C ILE A 23 -18.03 -1.47 -19.18
N LYS A 24 -18.84 -1.05 -20.16
CA LYS A 24 -18.63 -1.44 -21.56
C LYS A 24 -17.29 -0.96 -22.10
N LEU A 25 -16.90 0.28 -21.79
CA LEU A 25 -15.59 0.81 -22.18
C LEU A 25 -14.45 -0.01 -21.57
N TRP A 26 -14.59 -0.41 -20.31
CA TRP A 26 -13.61 -1.24 -19.61
C TRP A 26 -13.52 -2.65 -20.25
N GLU A 27 -14.66 -3.29 -20.52
CA GLU A 27 -14.72 -4.58 -21.21
C GLU A 27 -14.11 -4.51 -22.63
N GLU A 28 -14.38 -3.43 -23.37
CA GLU A 28 -13.81 -3.20 -24.71
C GLU A 28 -12.30 -2.89 -24.68
N GLN A 29 -11.79 -2.27 -23.61
CA GLN A 29 -10.35 -2.05 -23.42
C GLN A 29 -9.60 -3.36 -23.13
N ASP A 30 -10.18 -4.26 -22.34
CA ASP A 30 -9.58 -5.57 -22.05
C ASP A 30 -9.58 -6.51 -23.27
N LEU A 31 -10.57 -6.39 -24.17
CA LEU A 31 -10.60 -7.19 -25.42
C LEU A 31 -9.46 -6.86 -26.40
N LEU A 32 -8.87 -5.66 -26.31
CA LEU A 32 -7.68 -5.30 -27.11
C LEU A 32 -6.37 -5.83 -26.49
N ALA A 33 -6.44 -6.41 -25.29
CA ALA A 33 -5.33 -6.89 -24.50
C ALA A 33 -5.33 -8.43 -24.32
N GLU A 34 -6.16 -9.17 -25.06
CA GLU A 34 -6.26 -10.64 -24.94
C GLU A 34 -4.90 -11.36 -25.15
N ASP A 35 -3.99 -10.80 -25.95
CA ASP A 35 -2.64 -11.34 -26.15
C ASP A 35 -1.64 -11.01 -25.02
N THR A 36 -2.03 -10.18 -24.04
CA THR A 36 -1.15 -9.73 -22.96
C THR A 36 -1.52 -10.23 -21.57
N VAL A 37 -2.72 -10.81 -21.40
CA VAL A 37 -3.13 -11.39 -20.13
C VAL A 37 -2.69 -12.86 -20.08
N PRO A 38 -1.83 -13.26 -19.14
CA PRO A 38 -1.40 -14.65 -19.04
C PRO A 38 -2.60 -15.53 -18.67
N VAL A 39 -3.06 -16.35 -19.62
CA VAL A 39 -4.10 -17.35 -19.38
C VAL A 39 -3.51 -18.47 -18.52
N VAL A 40 -3.84 -18.45 -17.23
CA VAL A 40 -3.41 -19.49 -16.29
C VAL A 40 -4.32 -20.71 -16.46
N ASN A 41 -3.78 -21.78 -17.04
CA ASN A 41 -4.47 -23.08 -17.09
C ASN A 41 -4.63 -23.63 -15.66
N VAL A 42 -5.74 -24.34 -15.41
CA VAL A 42 -6.03 -25.02 -14.14
C VAL A 42 -4.87 -25.92 -13.71
N GLU A 43 -4.21 -26.58 -14.65
CA GLU A 43 -3.03 -27.42 -14.37
C GLU A 43 -1.82 -26.63 -13.83
N VAL A 44 -1.62 -25.39 -14.32
CA VAL A 44 -0.58 -24.47 -13.82
C VAL A 44 -0.96 -23.95 -12.45
N LEU A 45 -2.25 -23.63 -12.27
CA LEU A 45 -2.79 -23.19 -10.99
C LEU A 45 -2.62 -24.28 -9.91
N GLU A 46 -2.91 -25.54 -10.24
CA GLU A 46 -2.73 -26.70 -9.35
C GLU A 46 -1.26 -26.93 -9.00
N ALA A 47 -0.33 -26.69 -9.93
CA ALA A 47 1.10 -26.76 -9.66
C ALA A 47 1.61 -25.62 -8.75
N TRP A 48 0.96 -24.45 -8.80
CA TRP A 48 1.32 -23.28 -7.97
C TRP A 48 0.65 -23.28 -6.61
N ILE A 49 -0.53 -23.87 -6.49
CA ILE A 49 -1.20 -24.06 -5.20
C ILE A 49 -0.46 -25.18 -4.48
N ARG A 50 0.49 -24.81 -3.61
CA ARG A 50 0.98 -25.72 -2.57
C ARG A 50 -0.22 -26.23 -1.79
N GLN A 51 -0.45 -27.54 -1.91
CA GLN A 51 -1.29 -28.42 -1.10
C GLN A 51 -2.01 -27.68 0.02
N SER A 52 -3.28 -27.35 -0.21
CA SER A 52 -4.12 -26.67 0.78
C SER A 52 -4.05 -27.43 2.12
N MET A 53 -3.68 -26.71 3.19
CA MET A 53 -3.92 -27.21 4.54
C MET A 53 -5.41 -27.05 4.80
N SER A 54 -6.17 -28.15 4.80
CA SER A 54 -7.54 -28.13 5.30
C SER A 54 -7.51 -27.99 6.82
N VAL A 55 -7.97 -26.84 7.33
CA VAL A 55 -8.16 -26.60 8.76
C VAL A 55 -9.61 -26.95 9.09
N ASP A 56 -9.77 -27.90 10.02
CA ASP A 56 -11.08 -28.22 10.56
C ASP A 56 -11.54 -27.08 11.49
N LEU A 57 -12.53 -26.32 11.02
CA LEU A 57 -13.05 -25.16 11.75
C LEU A 57 -13.82 -25.57 13.01
N ASP A 58 -14.30 -26.81 13.11
CA ASP A 58 -14.98 -27.30 14.31
C ASP A 58 -14.01 -27.44 15.49
N ALA A 59 -12.72 -27.65 15.23
CA ALA A 59 -11.68 -27.64 16.25
C ALA A 59 -11.37 -26.23 16.80
N LEU A 60 -11.75 -25.17 16.08
CA LEU A 60 -11.57 -23.77 16.48
C LEU A 60 -12.81 -23.18 17.18
N VAL A 61 -13.94 -23.89 17.16
CA VAL A 61 -15.15 -23.45 17.86
C VAL A 61 -15.13 -23.98 19.29
N GLU A 62 -14.81 -23.08 20.23
CA GLU A 62 -14.93 -23.38 21.65
C GLU A 62 -16.42 -23.62 22.01
N GLN A 63 -16.75 -24.79 22.55
CA GLN A 63 -18.13 -25.11 22.91
C GLN A 63 -18.62 -24.14 24.00
N PRO A 64 -19.79 -23.50 23.84
CA PRO A 64 -20.30 -22.55 24.81
C PRO A 64 -20.57 -23.28 26.13
N GLN A 65 -19.74 -23.02 27.14
CA GLN A 65 -20.02 -23.50 28.49
C GLN A 65 -21.38 -22.95 28.93
N ALA A 66 -22.27 -23.86 29.36
CA ALA A 66 -23.63 -23.54 29.75
C ALA A 66 -23.64 -22.35 30.72
N LYS A 67 -24.12 -21.20 30.24
CA LYS A 67 -24.21 -19.98 31.04
C LYS A 67 -25.11 -20.25 32.22
N ARG A 68 -24.55 -20.20 33.44
CA ARG A 68 -25.33 -20.02 34.67
C ARG A 68 -26.32 -18.89 34.44
N GLN A 69 -27.61 -19.17 34.67
CA GLN A 69 -28.69 -18.20 34.51
C GLN A 69 -28.33 -16.91 35.26
N ARG A 70 -28.06 -15.83 34.51
CA ARG A 70 -27.93 -14.50 35.09
C ARG A 70 -29.33 -14.03 35.47
N LYS A 71 -29.53 -13.72 36.76
CA LYS A 71 -30.67 -12.95 37.23
C LYS A 71 -30.71 -11.64 36.43
N VAL A 72 -31.83 -11.37 35.78
CA VAL A 72 -32.11 -10.11 35.09
C VAL A 72 -32.23 -9.02 36.14
N SER A 73 -31.19 -8.19 36.29
CA SER A 73 -31.28 -6.92 37.01
C SER A 73 -31.87 -5.86 36.07
N SER A 74 -32.95 -5.23 36.55
CA SER A 74 -33.69 -4.02 36.12
C SER A 74 -33.32 -3.27 34.82
N PRO A 75 -34.31 -2.64 34.14
CA PRO A 75 -34.10 -1.90 32.92
C PRO A 75 -33.48 -0.53 33.24
N THR A 76 -32.16 -0.48 33.34
CA THR A 76 -31.41 0.79 33.41
C THR A 76 -30.02 0.63 32.79
N ASN A 77 -29.91 -0.17 31.71
CA ASN A 77 -28.66 -0.32 30.96
C ASN A 77 -28.59 0.67 29.80
N SER A 78 -28.83 1.96 30.07
CA SER A 78 -28.36 3.00 29.14
C SER A 78 -26.88 3.24 29.42
N ILE A 79 -26.03 2.67 28.58
CA ILE A 79 -24.56 2.80 28.60
C ILE A 79 -24.19 4.15 27.96
N VAL A 80 -24.85 5.22 28.36
CA VAL A 80 -24.49 6.59 27.95
C VAL A 80 -24.04 7.30 29.21
N ALA A 81 -22.86 6.88 29.69
CA ALA A 81 -22.11 7.67 30.65
C ALA A 81 -21.56 8.89 29.90
N ILE A 82 -21.60 10.06 30.54
CA ILE A 82 -20.95 11.26 30.04
C ILE A 82 -19.45 10.96 30.05
N VAL A 83 -18.89 10.67 28.87
CA VAL A 83 -17.45 10.49 28.72
C VAL A 83 -16.85 11.88 28.58
N GLU A 84 -15.90 12.21 29.44
CA GLU A 84 -15.16 13.46 29.36
C GLU A 84 -14.39 13.52 28.04
N THR A 85 -14.65 14.55 27.23
CA THR A 85 -14.04 14.73 25.91
C THR A 85 -12.51 14.73 25.98
N GLU A 86 -11.94 15.22 27.09
CA GLU A 86 -10.50 15.20 27.35
C GLU A 86 -9.93 13.78 27.44
N ALA A 87 -10.66 12.83 28.04
CA ALA A 87 -10.24 11.44 28.12
C ALA A 87 -10.24 10.77 26.74
N ILE A 88 -11.19 11.13 25.87
CA ILE A 88 -11.22 10.64 24.47
C ILE A 88 -10.03 11.21 23.70
N LEU A 89 -9.73 12.50 23.84
CA LEU A 89 -8.59 13.12 23.16
C LEU A 89 -7.25 12.54 23.63
N GLN A 90 -7.08 12.25 24.92
CA GLN A 90 -5.90 11.57 25.43
C GLN A 90 -5.76 10.15 24.86
N MET A 91 -6.86 9.42 24.74
CA MET A 91 -6.87 8.08 24.15
C MET A 91 -6.52 8.12 22.65
N VAL A 92 -7.07 9.08 21.90
CA VAL A 92 -6.73 9.28 20.48
C VAL A 92 -5.24 9.61 20.32
N ASN A 93 -4.71 10.55 21.09
CA ASN A 93 -3.29 10.89 21.05
C ASN A 93 -2.39 9.69 21.40
N ALA A 94 -2.80 8.86 22.36
CA ALA A 94 -2.07 7.64 22.70
C ALA A 94 -2.06 6.63 21.53
N ILE A 95 -3.20 6.46 20.85
CA ILE A 95 -3.31 5.60 19.66
C ILE A 95 -2.44 6.14 18.53
N GLU A 96 -2.51 7.44 18.23
CA GLU A 96 -1.69 8.06 17.18
C GLU A 96 -0.18 7.89 17.46
N SER A 97 0.25 8.15 18.70
CA SER A 97 1.65 7.97 19.08
C SER A 97 2.12 6.51 18.96
N HIS A 98 1.26 5.55 19.32
CA HIS A 98 1.56 4.13 19.19
C HIS A 98 1.62 3.69 17.73
N HIS A 99 0.73 4.20 16.88
CA HIS A 99 0.77 3.96 15.44
C HIS A 99 2.05 4.53 14.82
N GLN A 100 2.47 5.73 15.23
CA GLN A 100 3.69 6.35 14.72
C GLN A 100 4.94 5.56 15.12
N GLN A 101 4.99 5.04 16.35
CA GLN A 101 6.04 4.12 16.80
C GLN A 101 6.01 2.81 16.02
N MET A 102 4.84 2.22 15.81
CA MET A 102 4.70 0.97 15.05
C MET A 102 5.13 1.16 13.59
N ILE A 103 4.83 2.31 12.97
CA ILE A 103 5.29 2.64 11.62
C ILE A 103 6.82 2.77 11.59
N GLN A 104 7.43 3.41 12.59
CA GLN A 104 8.89 3.52 12.71
C GLN A 104 9.54 2.16 12.91
N ASP A 105 8.99 1.31 13.79
CA ASP A 105 9.49 -0.04 14.03
C ASP A 105 9.34 -0.95 12.81
N LEU A 106 8.26 -0.77 12.03
CA LEU A 106 7.99 -1.54 10.81
C LEU A 106 8.86 -1.07 9.61
N ALA A 107 9.18 0.23 9.54
CA ALA A 107 10.04 0.80 8.50
C ALA A 107 11.53 0.39 8.66
N GLY A 108 11.91 -0.19 9.80
CA GLY A 108 13.28 -0.63 10.05
C GLY A 108 14.30 0.53 10.10
N GLU A 109 15.59 0.21 9.97
CA GLU A 109 16.68 1.22 9.89
C GLU A 109 16.82 1.87 8.51
N GLU A 110 15.81 1.74 7.65
CA GLU A 110 15.83 2.30 6.29
C GLU A 110 15.73 3.83 6.36
N ASP A 111 16.81 4.51 6.00
CA ASP A 111 16.87 5.97 5.92
C ASP A 111 17.29 6.41 4.51
N PRO A 112 16.33 6.48 3.57
CA PRO A 112 16.59 6.92 2.20
C PRO A 112 17.18 8.32 2.11
N ALA A 113 16.86 9.20 3.06
CA ALA A 113 17.38 10.56 3.09
C ALA A 113 18.88 10.57 3.41
N ARG A 114 19.34 9.69 4.30
CA ARG A 114 20.78 9.48 4.55
C ARG A 114 21.49 8.97 3.30
N TRP A 115 20.90 8.03 2.57
CA TRP A 115 21.52 7.49 1.34
C TRP A 115 21.62 8.54 0.24
N ALA A 116 20.52 9.27 -0.01
CA ALA A 116 20.50 10.36 -0.97
C ALA A 116 21.53 11.44 -0.64
N ARG A 117 21.67 11.82 0.65
CA ARG A 117 22.68 12.79 1.09
C ARG A 117 24.10 12.29 0.85
N ALA A 118 24.40 11.03 1.17
CA ALA A 118 25.73 10.46 0.94
C ALA A 118 26.12 10.48 -0.55
N ILE A 119 25.16 10.22 -1.45
CA ILE A 119 25.37 10.30 -2.90
C ILE A 119 25.62 11.76 -3.32
N ALA A 120 24.79 12.69 -2.86
CA ALA A 120 24.90 14.11 -3.19
C ALA A 120 26.23 14.71 -2.73
N ASP A 121 26.64 14.42 -1.48
CA ASP A 121 27.90 14.88 -0.91
C ASP A 121 29.09 14.35 -1.73
N TRP A 122 29.08 13.05 -2.08
CA TRP A 122 30.13 12.46 -2.89
C TRP A 122 30.21 13.09 -4.29
N MET A 123 29.06 13.29 -4.95
CA MET A 123 29.00 13.90 -6.28
C MET A 123 29.46 15.37 -6.25
N ALA A 124 29.09 16.12 -5.22
CA ALA A 124 29.53 17.51 -5.03
C ALA A 124 31.05 17.61 -4.86
N ASP A 125 31.66 16.69 -4.11
CA ASP A 125 33.10 16.70 -3.82
C ASP A 125 33.96 16.21 -5.00
N HIS A 126 33.48 15.22 -5.77
CA HIS A 126 34.30 14.55 -6.78
C HIS A 126 33.97 14.94 -8.22
N LYS A 127 32.67 15.11 -8.53
CA LYS A 127 32.18 15.31 -9.91
C LYS A 127 31.05 16.36 -9.98
N PRO A 128 31.32 17.62 -9.60
CA PRO A 128 30.32 18.67 -9.61
C PRO A 128 29.81 18.92 -11.04
N ASN A 129 28.47 18.92 -11.21
CA ASN A 129 27.77 19.14 -12.48
C ASN A 129 28.12 18.15 -13.61
N GLN A 130 28.66 16.97 -13.29
CA GLN A 130 28.91 15.91 -14.27
C GLN A 130 27.94 14.75 -14.07
N GLN A 131 27.71 14.00 -15.15
CA GLN A 131 27.02 12.72 -15.07
C GLN A 131 27.95 11.68 -14.43
N VAL A 132 27.41 10.89 -13.52
CA VAL A 132 28.13 9.82 -12.83
C VAL A 132 27.41 8.51 -13.06
N GLU A 133 28.15 7.48 -13.46
CA GLU A 133 27.60 6.13 -13.57
C GLU A 133 27.25 5.57 -12.19
N LEU A 134 26.08 4.96 -12.05
CA LEU A 134 25.67 4.28 -10.82
C LEU A 134 26.68 3.20 -10.40
N GLY A 135 27.33 2.53 -11.37
CA GLY A 135 28.39 1.55 -11.11
C GLY A 135 29.68 2.16 -10.57
N GLU A 136 29.96 3.45 -10.81
CA GLU A 136 31.03 4.19 -10.15
C GLU A 136 30.66 4.46 -8.69
N LEU A 137 29.45 4.98 -8.44
CA LEU A 137 28.93 5.23 -7.09
C LEU A 137 28.92 3.96 -6.23
N LEU A 138 28.53 2.82 -6.80
CA LEU A 138 28.53 1.54 -6.08
C LEU A 138 29.94 1.14 -5.61
N ARG A 139 30.98 1.40 -6.42
CA ARG A 139 32.36 1.07 -6.09
C ARG A 139 32.95 2.02 -5.05
N GLU A 140 32.60 3.31 -5.13
CA GLU A 140 33.19 4.37 -4.33
C GLU A 140 32.51 4.52 -2.96
N LEU A 141 31.17 4.50 -2.91
CA LEU A 141 30.42 4.64 -1.65
C LEU A 141 30.39 3.34 -0.83
N GLN A 142 30.69 2.19 -1.45
CA GLN A 142 30.58 0.85 -0.86
C GLN A 142 29.24 0.59 -0.16
N MET A 143 28.19 1.27 -0.63
CA MET A 143 26.83 1.14 -0.14
C MET A 143 26.17 -0.10 -0.76
N PRO A 144 25.29 -0.82 -0.04
CA PRO A 144 24.50 -1.88 -0.65
C PRO A 144 23.74 -1.38 -1.89
N LEU A 145 23.71 -2.19 -2.94
CA LEU A 145 23.10 -1.81 -4.22
C LEU A 145 21.66 -1.30 -4.06
N VAL A 146 20.89 -1.93 -3.17
CA VAL A 146 19.49 -1.55 -2.90
C VAL A 146 19.40 -0.16 -2.26
N GLU A 147 20.24 0.12 -1.27
CA GLU A 147 20.29 1.44 -0.60
C GLU A 147 20.73 2.54 -1.57
N LEU A 148 21.70 2.25 -2.44
CA LEU A 148 22.16 3.18 -3.47
C LEU A 148 21.04 3.50 -4.46
N TRP A 149 20.29 2.48 -4.90
CA TRP A 149 19.13 2.66 -5.76
C TRP A 149 18.03 3.46 -5.10
N PHE A 150 17.71 3.20 -3.84
CA PHE A 150 16.71 3.98 -3.12
C PHE A 150 17.17 5.43 -2.89
N GLY A 151 18.43 5.65 -2.54
CA GLY A 151 19.00 6.99 -2.43
C GLY A 151 18.97 7.75 -3.75
N ALA A 152 19.24 7.07 -4.87
CA ALA A 152 19.19 7.66 -6.21
C ALA A 152 17.76 7.98 -6.65
N LEU A 153 16.82 7.04 -6.47
CA LEU A 153 15.42 7.19 -6.92
C LEU A 153 14.60 8.14 -6.05
N LEU A 154 14.88 8.21 -4.75
CA LEU A 154 14.17 9.05 -3.79
C LEU A 154 14.88 10.38 -3.51
N GLY A 155 16.11 10.54 -4.03
CA GLY A 155 16.84 11.80 -4.01
C GLY A 155 16.42 12.76 -5.13
N GLU A 156 16.91 13.99 -5.07
CA GLU A 156 16.67 15.02 -6.10
C GLU A 156 17.69 14.90 -7.26
N PHE A 157 17.84 13.69 -7.83
CA PHE A 157 18.75 13.42 -8.94
C PHE A 157 18.00 13.22 -10.25
N GLU A 158 18.59 13.63 -11.36
CA GLU A 158 18.14 13.24 -12.70
C GLU A 158 18.79 11.89 -13.06
N LEU A 159 17.97 10.87 -13.31
CA LEU A 159 18.43 9.55 -13.76
C LEU A 159 18.20 9.40 -15.27
N GLU A 160 19.27 9.08 -16.00
CA GLU A 160 19.22 8.73 -17.42
C GLU A 160 19.69 7.28 -17.60
N GLN A 161 18.84 6.45 -18.20
CA GLN A 161 19.22 5.11 -18.63
C GLN A 161 19.72 5.16 -20.08
N GLN A 162 20.95 4.72 -20.33
CA GLN A 162 21.54 4.66 -21.66
C GLN A 162 21.83 3.21 -22.04
N GLY A 163 21.34 2.77 -23.20
CA GLY A 163 21.58 1.42 -23.75
C GLY A 163 20.32 0.56 -23.85
N GLU A 164 20.52 -0.71 -24.21
CA GLU A 164 19.47 -1.73 -24.28
C GLU A 164 19.11 -2.24 -22.88
N PHE A 165 17.87 -2.68 -22.67
CA PHE A 165 17.30 -2.96 -21.33
C PHE A 165 18.17 -3.82 -20.39
N TYR A 166 18.94 -4.77 -20.93
CA TYR A 166 19.81 -5.67 -20.14
C TYR A 166 21.28 -5.25 -20.07
N GLU A 167 21.68 -4.25 -20.87
CA GLU A 167 23.05 -3.73 -20.95
C GLU A 167 23.09 -2.24 -20.57
N ALA A 168 22.00 -1.73 -19.99
CA ALA A 168 21.84 -0.31 -19.78
C ALA A 168 22.67 0.18 -18.60
N GLU A 169 23.40 1.26 -18.86
CA GLU A 169 24.09 2.05 -17.84
C GLU A 169 23.13 3.12 -17.31
N VAL A 170 23.19 3.35 -16.00
CA VAL A 170 22.35 4.33 -15.32
C VAL A 170 23.25 5.47 -14.88
N LEU A 171 22.97 6.65 -15.40
CA LEU A 171 23.69 7.87 -15.11
C LEU A 171 22.88 8.74 -14.17
N LEU A 172 23.56 9.37 -13.20
CA LEU A 172 22.99 10.32 -12.26
C LEU A 172 23.58 11.71 -12.50
N ARG A 173 22.74 12.74 -12.39
CA ARG A 173 23.13 14.15 -12.37
C ARG A 173 22.43 14.89 -11.23
N CYS A 174 23.13 15.82 -10.58
CA CYS A 174 22.58 16.77 -9.60
C CYS A 174 22.06 18.05 -10.26
#